data_AF-A0A0P6QDK1-F1
#
_entry.id   AF-A0A0P6QDK1-F1
#
_cell.length_a   1.000
_cell.length_b   1.000
_cell.length_c   1.000
_cell.angle_alpha   90.00
_cell.angle_beta   90.00
_cell.angle_gamma   90.00
#
_symmetry.space_group_name_H-M   'P 1'
#
loop_
_entity.id
_entity.type
_entity.pdbx_description
1 polymer ?
#
loop_
_entity_poly.entity_id
_entity_poly.type
_entity_poly.pdbx_seq_one_letter_code
_entity_poly.pdbx_strand_id
1 'polypeptide(L)'
;MNCTHTALLSSYYNEIRRRQPKGPYHLGGWSAGGGFAFACAELLIRDGEEVQSLIIIDSPLPQQMETLPVEFYEHCATLGLYGNEKPPSYLIPHFLRTLETMLPYQATPLKTRRLPKVGILWACETVMDAAGAPDIGERNHFMLRRRQDFGPDGWDTVLPGAEFVLGKAVGANHFTMMQKDHNQHIARLIEKVVVQGLAQVGY
;
A
#
# COMPACT_ATOMS: atom_id res chain seq x y z
N MET A 1 -7.83 -20.10 -12.16
CA MET A 1 -6.50 -19.71 -12.64
C MET A 1 -5.61 -19.57 -11.42
N ASN A 2 -4.58 -20.41 -11.26
CA ASN A 2 -3.66 -20.33 -10.12
C ASN A 2 -2.41 -19.57 -10.58
N CYS A 3 -2.41 -18.24 -10.46
CA CYS A 3 -1.22 -17.43 -10.73
C CYS A 3 -0.39 -17.28 -9.45
N THR A 4 0.94 -17.36 -9.57
CA THR A 4 1.86 -17.08 -8.46
C THR A 4 2.05 -15.57 -8.29
N HIS A 5 2.48 -15.11 -7.10
CA HIS A 5 2.88 -13.70 -6.92
C HIS A 5 3.92 -13.27 -7.96
N THR A 6 4.89 -14.14 -8.29
CA THR A 6 5.90 -13.84 -9.31
C THR A 6 5.30 -13.60 -10.69
N ALA A 7 4.33 -14.41 -11.11
CA ALA A 7 3.65 -14.24 -12.40
C ALA A 7 2.80 -12.96 -12.42
N LEU A 8 2.10 -12.65 -11.32
CA LEU A 8 1.31 -11.43 -11.18
C LEU A 8 2.20 -10.17 -11.21
N LEU A 9 3.30 -10.17 -10.45
CA LEU A 9 4.27 -9.08 -10.43
C LEU A 9 4.95 -8.89 -11.79
N SER A 10 5.23 -9.99 -12.51
CA SER A 10 5.76 -9.92 -13.87
C SER A 10 4.77 -9.26 -14.82
N SER A 11 3.47 -9.52 -14.66
CA SER A 11 2.43 -8.84 -15.45
C SER A 11 2.41 -7.33 -15.18
N TYR A 12 2.47 -6.90 -13.91
CA TYR A 12 2.55 -5.48 -13.56
C TYR A 12 3.82 -4.82 -14.08
N TYR A 13 4.97 -5.45 -13.86
CA TYR A 13 6.27 -4.99 -14.37
C TYR A 13 6.24 -4.78 -15.89
N ASN A 14 5.69 -5.75 -16.63
CA ASN A 14 5.59 -5.67 -18.09
C ASN A 14 4.72 -4.50 -18.53
N GLU A 15 3.57 -4.27 -17.89
CA GLU A 15 2.69 -3.14 -18.23
C GLU A 15 3.33 -1.79 -17.87
N ILE A 16 4.01 -1.69 -16.71
CA ILE A 16 4.75 -0.50 -16.31
C ILE A 16 5.79 -0.15 -17.39
N ARG A 17 6.61 -1.12 -17.80
CA ARG A 17 7.64 -0.91 -18.83
C ARG A 17 7.07 -0.69 -20.23
N ARG A 18 5.89 -1.24 -20.53
CA ARG A 18 5.21 -0.96 -21.79
C ARG A 18 4.76 0.50 -21.85
N ARG A 19 4.31 1.07 -20.73
CA ARG A 19 3.89 2.48 -20.63
C ARG A 19 5.08 3.44 -20.60
N GLN A 20 6.12 3.09 -19.84
CA GLN A 20 7.35 3.86 -19.74
C GLN A 20 8.56 2.90 -19.82
N PRO A 21 9.20 2.76 -20.99
CA PRO A 21 10.26 1.76 -21.18
C PRO A 21 11.52 1.92 -20.32
N LYS A 22 11.76 3.15 -19.84
CA LYS A 22 12.94 3.56 -19.08
C LYS A 22 12.56 4.43 -17.89
N GLY A 23 13.28 4.27 -16.78
CA GLY A 23 13.12 5.09 -15.59
C GLY A 23 13.58 6.56 -15.77
N PRO A 24 13.59 7.34 -14.69
CA PRO A 24 13.21 6.92 -13.33
C PRO A 24 11.72 6.61 -13.20
N TYR A 25 11.39 5.63 -12.36
CA TYR A 25 10.01 5.24 -12.07
C TYR A 25 9.51 5.86 -10.75
N HIS A 26 8.23 6.17 -10.70
CA HIS A 26 7.51 6.53 -9.48
C HIS A 26 6.41 5.50 -9.28
N LEU A 27 6.46 4.77 -8.16
CA LEU A 27 5.52 3.70 -7.86
C LEU A 27 4.73 4.04 -6.60
N GLY A 28 3.55 3.44 -6.47
CA GLY A 28 2.80 3.52 -5.24
C GLY A 28 1.54 2.69 -5.25
N GLY A 29 0.97 2.50 -4.07
CA GLY A 29 -0.25 1.74 -3.91
C GLY A 29 -0.85 1.84 -2.52
N TRP A 30 -2.14 1.54 -2.48
CA TRP A 30 -2.95 1.50 -1.26
C TRP A 30 -3.20 0.06 -0.84
N SER A 31 -3.20 -0.20 0.48
CA SER A 31 -3.44 -1.52 1.03
C SER A 31 -2.49 -2.56 0.43
N ALA A 32 -2.96 -3.73 -0.03
CA ALA A 32 -2.13 -4.72 -0.73
C ALA A 32 -1.32 -4.12 -1.91
N GLY A 33 -1.84 -3.05 -2.54
CA GLY A 33 -1.16 -2.29 -3.58
C GLY A 33 0.20 -1.72 -3.16
N GLY A 34 0.39 -1.35 -1.89
CA GLY A 34 1.68 -0.87 -1.37
C GLY A 34 2.75 -1.97 -1.45
N GLY A 35 2.38 -3.20 -1.08
CA GLY A 35 3.23 -4.38 -1.22
C GLY A 35 3.59 -4.70 -2.66
N PHE A 36 2.60 -4.66 -3.57
CA PHE A 36 2.85 -4.83 -5.00
C PHE A 36 3.77 -3.74 -5.57
N ALA A 37 3.58 -2.48 -5.17
CA ALA A 37 4.42 -1.37 -5.61
C ALA A 37 5.88 -1.57 -5.19
N PHE A 38 6.12 -1.98 -3.94
CA PHE A 38 7.47 -2.30 -3.46
C PHE A 38 8.09 -3.48 -4.21
N ALA A 39 7.34 -4.57 -4.40
CA ALA A 39 7.81 -5.74 -5.13
C ALA A 39 8.11 -5.43 -6.62
N CYS A 40 7.33 -4.57 -7.26
CA CYS A 40 7.65 -4.06 -8.60
C CYS A 40 8.91 -3.17 -8.58
N ALA A 41 9.13 -2.38 -7.52
CA ALA A 41 10.36 -1.61 -7.35
C ALA A 41 11.60 -2.52 -7.26
N GLU A 42 11.51 -3.61 -6.50
CA GLU A 42 12.56 -4.65 -6.43
C GLU A 42 12.92 -5.18 -7.81
N LEU A 43 11.91 -5.53 -8.63
CA LEU A 43 12.12 -6.05 -9.98
C LEU A 43 12.79 -5.02 -10.90
N LEU A 44 12.33 -3.77 -10.89
CA LEU A 44 12.92 -2.70 -11.73
C LEU A 44 14.36 -2.40 -11.34
N ILE A 45 14.65 -2.29 -10.04
CA ILE A 45 16.00 -2.03 -9.52
C ILE A 45 16.95 -3.18 -9.85
N ARG A 46 16.49 -4.43 -9.70
CA ARG A 46 17.29 -5.61 -10.06
C ARG A 46 17.68 -5.61 -11.54
N ASP A 47 16.82 -5.08 -12.40
CA ASP A 47 17.05 -4.96 -13.84
C ASP A 47 17.84 -3.69 -14.21
N GLY A 48 18.39 -2.98 -13.22
CA GLY A 48 19.27 -1.83 -13.41
C GLY A 48 18.55 -0.50 -13.66
N GLU A 49 17.24 -0.46 -13.47
CA GLU A 49 16.47 0.78 -13.60
C GLU A 49 16.41 1.55 -12.26
N GLU A 50 16.18 2.87 -12.33
CA GLU A 50 16.06 3.72 -11.14
C GLU A 50 14.58 3.87 -10.72
N VAL A 51 14.30 3.71 -9.43
CA VAL A 51 13.01 4.05 -8.81
C VAL A 51 13.24 5.25 -7.90
N GLN A 52 12.65 6.39 -8.27
CA GLN A 52 12.88 7.66 -7.58
C GLN A 52 11.91 7.89 -6.43
N SER A 53 10.70 7.33 -6.51
CA SER A 53 9.68 7.49 -5.48
C SER A 53 8.87 6.23 -5.24
N LEU A 54 8.54 5.97 -3.97
CA LEU A 54 7.62 4.92 -3.55
C LEU A 54 6.55 5.52 -2.62
N ILE A 55 5.28 5.45 -2.99
CA ILE A 55 4.14 5.94 -2.19
C ILE A 55 3.36 4.77 -1.60
N ILE A 56 3.30 4.70 -0.28
CA ILE A 56 2.62 3.66 0.49
C ILE A 56 1.42 4.30 1.18
N ILE A 57 0.23 3.82 0.88
CA ILE A 57 -1.01 4.34 1.45
C ILE A 57 -1.61 3.25 2.33
N ASP A 58 -1.57 3.47 3.64
CA ASP A 58 -2.11 2.62 4.71
C ASP A 58 -1.90 1.13 4.46
N SER A 59 -0.64 0.76 4.31
CA SER A 59 -0.20 -0.58 3.93
C SER A 59 1.00 -0.99 4.80
N PRO A 60 0.86 -1.97 5.71
CA PRO A 60 2.00 -2.55 6.41
C PRO A 60 2.90 -3.32 5.44
N LEU A 61 4.05 -3.81 5.93
CA LEU A 61 4.87 -4.71 5.13
C LEU A 61 4.08 -5.96 4.71
N PRO A 62 4.33 -6.52 3.51
CA PRO A 62 3.57 -7.68 3.02
C PRO A 62 3.56 -8.88 3.98
N GLN A 63 4.65 -9.15 4.71
CA GLN A 63 4.72 -10.24 5.67
C GLN A 63 3.90 -10.00 6.96
N GLN A 64 3.47 -8.77 7.20
CA GLN A 64 2.59 -8.40 8.33
C GLN A 64 1.11 -8.39 7.93
N MET A 65 0.80 -8.58 6.64
CA MET A 65 -0.59 -8.64 6.16
C MET A 65 -1.18 -10.03 6.42
N GLU A 66 -2.03 -10.11 7.44
CA GLU A 66 -2.89 -11.26 7.67
C GLU A 66 -4.25 -11.09 6.98
N THR A 67 -4.92 -12.19 6.66
CA THR A 67 -6.29 -12.12 6.16
C THR A 67 -7.27 -11.90 7.31
N LEU A 68 -8.25 -11.01 7.06
CA LEU A 68 -9.42 -10.86 7.92
C LEU A 68 -10.54 -11.82 7.52
N PRO A 69 -11.44 -12.18 8.46
CA PRO A 69 -12.62 -12.96 8.14
C PRO A 69 -13.51 -12.28 7.09
N VAL A 70 -14.29 -13.08 6.36
CA VAL A 70 -15.20 -12.58 5.31
C VAL A 70 -16.19 -11.56 5.87
N GLU A 71 -16.65 -11.82 7.09
CA GLU A 71 -17.62 -11.03 7.85
C GLU A 71 -17.14 -9.59 8.07
N PHE A 72 -15.83 -9.38 8.22
CA PHE A 72 -15.25 -8.03 8.29
C PHE A 72 -15.49 -7.27 6.98
N TYR A 73 -15.22 -7.91 5.85
CA TYR A 73 -15.40 -7.29 4.54
C TYR A 73 -16.87 -7.09 4.19
N GLU A 74 -17.74 -8.01 4.59
CA GLU A 74 -19.19 -7.88 4.45
C GLU A 74 -19.73 -6.72 5.31
N HIS A 75 -19.24 -6.56 6.54
CA HIS A 75 -19.58 -5.42 7.38
C HIS A 75 -19.13 -4.09 6.74
N CYS A 76 -17.92 -4.02 6.18
CA CYS A 76 -17.49 -2.83 5.44
C CYS A 76 -18.43 -2.50 4.27
N ALA A 77 -19.02 -3.51 3.62
CA ALA A 77 -20.01 -3.30 2.57
C ALA A 77 -21.32 -2.70 3.11
N THR A 78 -21.80 -3.12 4.28
CA THR A 78 -23.03 -2.55 4.88
C THR A 78 -22.86 -1.09 5.28
N LEU A 79 -21.62 -0.68 5.57
CA LEU A 79 -21.23 0.71 5.82
C LEU A 79 -21.04 1.55 4.54
N GLY A 80 -21.18 0.96 3.34
CA GLY A 80 -20.98 1.67 2.07
C GLY A 80 -19.53 2.01 1.75
N LEU A 81 -18.55 1.34 2.38
CA LEU A 81 -17.12 1.67 2.22
C LEU A 81 -16.53 1.28 0.86
N TYR A 82 -17.27 0.48 0.08
CA TYR A 82 -16.90 0.12 -1.30
C TYR A 82 -17.58 0.99 -2.36
N GLY A 83 -18.23 2.08 -1.94
CA GLY A 83 -19.01 2.97 -2.80
C GLY A 83 -20.51 2.84 -2.58
N ASN A 84 -21.28 3.61 -3.34
CA ASN A 84 -22.72 3.79 -3.13
C ASN A 84 -23.58 2.64 -3.69
N GLU A 85 -22.97 1.65 -4.35
CA GLU A 85 -23.66 0.53 -4.98
C GLU A 85 -23.36 -0.77 -4.26
N LYS A 86 -24.28 -1.74 -4.36
CA LYS A 86 -24.06 -3.09 -3.84
C LYS A 86 -22.77 -3.66 -4.46
N PRO A 87 -21.80 -4.12 -3.64
CA PRO A 87 -20.55 -4.62 -4.19
C PRO A 87 -20.83 -5.85 -5.08
N PRO A 88 -20.12 -5.98 -6.21
CA PRO A 88 -20.26 -7.14 -7.07
C PRO A 88 -19.83 -8.40 -6.31
N SER A 89 -20.43 -9.54 -6.65
CA SER A 89 -20.20 -10.82 -5.96
C SER A 89 -18.75 -11.28 -5.94
N TYR A 90 -17.92 -10.79 -6.88
CA TYR A 90 -16.50 -11.12 -6.96
C TYR A 90 -15.61 -10.23 -6.09
N LEU A 91 -16.10 -9.13 -5.51
CA LEU A 91 -15.23 -8.14 -4.84
C LEU A 91 -14.51 -8.72 -3.61
N ILE A 92 -15.26 -9.29 -2.66
CA ILE A 92 -14.68 -9.87 -1.45
C ILE A 92 -13.80 -11.09 -1.80
N PRO A 93 -14.24 -12.04 -2.66
CA PRO A 93 -13.35 -13.09 -3.15
C PRO A 93 -12.05 -12.56 -3.76
N HIS A 94 -12.11 -11.46 -4.51
CA HIS A 94 -10.93 -10.83 -5.10
C HIS A 94 -9.96 -10.29 -4.04
N PHE A 95 -10.45 -9.65 -2.97
CA PHE A 95 -9.59 -9.22 -1.86
C PHE A 95 -8.85 -10.40 -1.22
N LEU A 96 -9.57 -11.46 -0.88
CA LEU A 96 -8.98 -12.64 -0.24
C LEU A 96 -7.93 -13.28 -1.14
N ARG A 97 -8.24 -13.50 -2.43
CA ARG A 97 -7.28 -14.09 -3.38
C ARG A 97 -6.06 -13.20 -3.61
N THR A 98 -6.21 -11.87 -3.55
CA THR A 98 -5.10 -10.92 -3.68
C THR A 98 -4.12 -11.09 -2.53
N LEU A 99 -4.62 -11.14 -1.28
CA LEU A 99 -3.80 -11.35 -0.10
C LEU A 99 -3.15 -12.73 -0.12
N GLU A 100 -3.93 -13.78 -0.40
CA GLU A 100 -3.43 -15.16 -0.51
C GLU A 100 -2.30 -15.31 -1.53
N THR A 101 -2.42 -14.63 -2.68
CA THR A 101 -1.40 -14.67 -3.74
C THR A 101 -0.07 -14.13 -3.23
N MET A 102 -0.11 -13.09 -2.39
CA MET A 102 1.07 -12.43 -1.83
C MET A 102 1.62 -13.10 -0.56
N LEU A 103 0.92 -14.06 0.06
CA LEU A 103 1.41 -14.76 1.26
C LEU A 103 2.84 -15.32 1.16
N PRO A 104 3.27 -15.92 0.01
CA PRO A 104 4.63 -16.45 -0.09
C PRO A 104 5.71 -15.37 -0.32
N TYR A 105 5.32 -14.13 -0.60
CA TYR A 105 6.27 -13.06 -0.90
C TYR A 105 6.92 -12.55 0.39
N GLN A 106 8.25 -12.43 0.37
CA GLN A 106 9.02 -11.83 1.45
C GLN A 106 9.78 -10.62 0.91
N ALA A 107 9.36 -9.42 1.31
CA ALA A 107 10.11 -8.19 1.12
C ALA A 107 11.49 -8.32 1.76
N THR A 108 12.53 -7.96 1.01
CA THR A 108 13.92 -7.94 1.50
C THR A 108 14.52 -6.54 1.34
N PRO A 109 15.60 -6.21 2.07
CA PRO A 109 16.24 -4.89 1.93
C PRO A 109 16.63 -4.59 0.48
N LEU A 110 16.19 -3.43 -0.04
CA LEU A 110 16.52 -3.00 -1.40
C LEU A 110 18.02 -2.80 -1.55
N LYS A 111 18.60 -3.52 -2.50
CA LYS A 111 20.01 -3.40 -2.89
C LYS A 111 20.13 -2.47 -4.08
N THR A 112 20.27 -1.18 -3.82
CA THR A 112 20.42 -0.12 -4.83
C THR A 112 21.47 0.89 -4.39
N ARG A 113 22.09 1.58 -5.35
CA ARG A 113 22.98 2.73 -5.08
C ARG A 113 22.22 3.94 -4.55
N ARG A 114 20.97 4.10 -4.97
CA ARG A 114 20.10 5.22 -4.58
C ARG A 114 18.74 4.68 -4.19
N LEU A 115 18.36 4.88 -2.93
CA LEU A 115 17.04 4.52 -2.43
C LEU A 115 15.99 5.52 -2.94
N PRO A 116 14.74 5.06 -3.18
CA PRO A 116 13.64 5.97 -3.49
C PRO A 116 13.35 6.89 -2.30
N LYS A 117 12.81 8.07 -2.59
CA LYS A 117 12.12 8.86 -1.56
C LYS A 117 10.77 8.20 -1.26
N VAL A 118 10.50 7.91 0.00
CA VAL A 118 9.35 7.11 0.42
C VAL A 118 8.30 8.00 1.05
N GLY A 119 7.08 8.00 0.50
CA GLY A 119 5.92 8.59 1.14
C GLY A 119 5.10 7.53 1.83
N ILE A 120 4.73 7.74 3.10
CA ILE A 120 3.81 6.84 3.80
C ILE A 120 2.65 7.66 4.36
N LEU A 121 1.41 7.28 4.03
CA LEU A 121 0.21 7.86 4.62
C LEU A 121 -0.50 6.81 5.47
N TRP A 122 -0.62 7.04 6.76
CA TRP A 122 -1.33 6.14 7.67
C TRP A 122 -2.74 6.64 7.99
N ALA A 123 -3.71 5.73 8.03
CA ALA A 123 -5.03 5.99 8.59
C ALA A 123 -4.95 6.24 10.11
N CYS A 124 -5.79 7.14 10.62
CA CYS A 124 -5.83 7.48 12.05
C CYS A 124 -6.98 6.82 12.80
N GLU A 125 -8.01 6.39 12.07
CA GLU A 125 -9.20 5.75 12.61
C GLU A 125 -9.32 4.31 12.11
N THR A 126 -10.08 3.50 12.83
CA THR A 126 -10.47 2.15 12.40
C THR A 126 -11.87 2.16 11.79
N VAL A 127 -12.21 1.12 11.02
CA VAL A 127 -13.56 1.00 10.46
C VAL A 127 -14.61 0.81 11.57
N MET A 128 -14.23 0.08 12.60
CA MET A 128 -15.07 -0.23 13.75
C MET A 128 -14.36 0.30 15.00
N ASP A 129 -15.15 0.83 15.92
CA ASP A 129 -14.77 0.95 17.31
C ASP A 129 -14.56 -0.45 17.91
N ALA A 130 -13.63 -0.57 18.87
CA ALA A 130 -13.22 -1.87 19.42
C ALA A 130 -14.39 -2.68 20.03
N ALA A 131 -15.50 -2.03 20.37
CA ALA A 131 -16.72 -2.64 20.91
C ALA A 131 -17.65 -3.24 19.82
N GLY A 132 -17.49 -2.88 18.55
CA GLY A 132 -18.33 -3.31 17.42
C GLY A 132 -17.64 -4.26 16.44
N ALA A 133 -16.36 -4.58 16.65
CA ALA A 133 -15.64 -5.53 15.83
C ALA A 133 -16.20 -6.96 16.02
N PRO A 134 -16.35 -7.77 14.95
CA PRO A 134 -16.63 -9.20 15.09
C PRO A 134 -15.59 -9.84 16.03
N ASP A 135 -15.95 -10.92 16.75
CA ASP A 135 -14.97 -11.68 17.52
C ASP A 135 -13.97 -12.32 16.54
N ILE A 136 -12.83 -11.67 16.40
CA ILE A 136 -11.73 -11.98 15.50
C ILE A 136 -10.56 -12.64 16.25
N GLY A 137 -10.71 -12.90 17.56
CA GLY A 137 -9.64 -13.34 18.45
C GLY A 137 -8.56 -12.28 18.70
N GLU A 138 -7.39 -12.68 19.23
CA GLU A 138 -6.25 -11.80 19.52
C GLU A 138 -5.45 -11.35 18.27
N ARG A 139 -6.10 -11.20 17.10
CA ARG A 139 -5.41 -10.79 15.87
C ARG A 139 -4.89 -9.36 15.97
N ASN A 140 -3.60 -9.18 15.70
CA ASN A 140 -2.94 -7.88 15.70
C ASN A 140 -2.92 -7.30 14.29
N HIS A 141 -4.09 -6.88 13.78
CA HIS A 141 -4.23 -6.39 12.40
C HIS A 141 -4.37 -4.87 12.34
N PHE A 142 -3.68 -4.23 11.38
CA PHE A 142 -3.58 -2.77 11.26
C PHE A 142 -4.92 -2.05 11.05
N MET A 143 -5.91 -2.70 10.43
CA MET A 143 -7.25 -2.13 10.20
C MET A 143 -8.19 -2.20 11.41
N LEU A 144 -7.82 -2.95 12.45
CA LEU A 144 -8.69 -3.24 13.60
C LEU A 144 -8.25 -2.53 14.87
N ARG A 145 -6.97 -2.14 14.95
CA ARG A 145 -6.43 -1.39 16.09
C ARG A 145 -6.08 0.00 15.65
N ARG A 146 -6.53 0.98 16.45
CA ARG A 146 -6.18 2.38 16.21
C ARG A 146 -4.67 2.55 16.30
N ARG A 147 -4.06 2.98 15.20
CA ARG A 147 -2.62 3.18 15.09
C ARG A 147 -2.12 4.19 16.12
N GLN A 148 -1.05 3.82 16.81
CA GLN A 148 -0.33 4.68 17.76
C GLN A 148 1.01 5.16 17.21
N ASP A 149 1.70 4.28 16.48
CA ASP A 149 2.94 4.61 15.79
C ASP A 149 2.69 5.06 14.35
N PHE A 150 3.17 6.25 14.02
CA PHE A 150 3.08 6.86 12.69
C PHE A 150 4.45 7.02 12.02
N GLY A 151 5.46 6.31 12.52
CA GLY A 151 6.77 6.13 11.90
C GLY A 151 6.73 5.25 10.64
N PRO A 152 7.90 4.80 10.16
CA PRO A 152 8.00 3.89 9.02
C PRO A 152 7.39 2.49 9.26
N ASP A 153 7.16 2.09 10.51
CA ASP A 153 6.47 0.85 10.90
C ASP A 153 6.99 -0.41 10.17
N GLY A 154 8.32 -0.56 10.14
CA GLY A 154 9.01 -1.68 9.51
C GLY A 154 9.47 -1.41 8.07
N TRP A 155 8.89 -0.45 7.35
CA TRP A 155 9.34 -0.12 5.99
C TRP A 155 10.81 0.32 5.92
N ASP A 156 11.33 0.90 7.00
CA ASP A 156 12.75 1.24 7.18
C ASP A 156 13.67 0.02 7.26
N THR A 157 13.16 -1.16 7.61
CA THR A 157 13.95 -2.41 7.62
C THR A 157 14.28 -2.90 6.21
N VAL A 158 13.39 -2.66 5.25
CA VAL A 158 13.58 -3.03 3.84
C VAL A 158 14.08 -1.86 2.97
N LEU A 159 14.07 -0.64 3.51
CA LEU A 159 14.56 0.58 2.89
C LEU A 159 15.54 1.32 3.82
N PRO A 160 16.62 0.67 4.30
CA PRO A 160 17.48 1.25 5.33
C PRO A 160 18.21 2.49 4.80
N GLY A 161 17.91 3.64 5.39
CA GLY A 161 18.50 4.93 5.00
C GLY A 161 17.74 5.70 3.92
N ALA A 162 16.55 5.25 3.52
CA ALA A 162 15.68 6.03 2.65
C ALA A 162 15.17 7.30 3.35
N GLU A 163 14.88 8.34 2.56
CA GLU A 163 14.16 9.52 3.06
C GLU A 163 12.67 9.20 3.18
N PHE A 164 12.11 9.31 4.39
CA PHE A 164 10.69 9.08 4.66
C PHE A 164 9.92 10.38 4.84
N VAL A 165 8.87 10.56 4.04
CA VAL A 165 7.84 11.58 4.23
C VAL A 165 6.61 10.90 4.85
N LEU A 166 6.39 11.14 6.14
CA LEU A 166 5.33 10.50 6.90
C LEU A 166 4.09 11.41 6.98
N GLY A 167 2.93 10.85 6.68
CA GLY A 167 1.64 11.52 6.67
C GLY A 167 0.61 10.81 7.56
N LYS A 168 -0.36 11.58 8.03
CA LYS A 168 -1.51 11.10 8.81
C LYS A 168 -2.80 11.51 8.12
N ALA A 169 -3.69 10.55 7.87
CA ALA A 169 -5.04 10.81 7.38
C ALA A 169 -5.98 10.98 8.59
N VAL A 170 -5.92 12.16 9.21
CA VAL A 170 -6.69 12.48 10.42
C VAL A 170 -8.19 12.42 10.11
N GLY A 171 -8.93 11.72 10.97
CA GLY A 171 -10.38 11.52 10.80
C GLY A 171 -10.75 10.49 9.73
N ALA A 172 -9.77 9.78 9.15
CA ALA A 172 -10.01 8.76 8.15
C ALA A 172 -9.57 7.37 8.61
N ASN A 173 -10.33 6.36 8.20
CA ASN A 173 -9.95 4.95 8.29
C ASN A 173 -9.39 4.46 6.94
N HIS A 174 -9.01 3.18 6.90
CA HIS A 174 -8.43 2.52 5.74
C HIS A 174 -9.18 2.78 4.42
N PHE A 175 -10.51 2.82 4.46
CA PHE A 175 -11.35 3.02 3.27
C PHE A 175 -11.73 4.49 3.07
N THR A 176 -12.14 5.20 4.13
CA THR A 176 -12.60 6.59 4.00
C THR A 176 -11.46 7.53 3.59
N MET A 177 -10.20 7.18 3.84
CA MET A 177 -9.06 7.97 3.38
C MET A 177 -8.98 8.13 1.84
N MET A 178 -9.58 7.20 1.09
CA MET A 178 -9.66 7.22 -0.37
C MET A 178 -10.88 8.00 -0.88
N GLN A 179 -11.76 8.45 0.02
CA GLN A 179 -12.96 9.20 -0.35
C GLN A 179 -12.67 10.70 -0.50
N LYS A 180 -13.60 11.41 -1.13
CA LYS A 180 -13.45 12.83 -1.51
C LYS A 180 -13.06 13.73 -0.34
N ASP A 181 -13.58 13.46 0.85
CA ASP A 181 -13.37 14.31 2.03
C ASP A 181 -11.92 14.22 2.58
N HIS A 182 -11.20 13.15 2.22
CA HIS A 182 -9.85 12.88 2.75
C HIS A 182 -8.76 12.77 1.67
N ASN A 183 -9.12 12.76 0.38
CA ASN A 183 -8.17 12.60 -0.74
C ASN A 183 -7.02 13.64 -0.75
N GLN A 184 -7.25 14.82 -0.16
CA GLN A 184 -6.27 15.89 0.00
C GLN A 184 -5.04 15.44 0.79
N HIS A 185 -5.18 14.49 1.73
CA HIS A 185 -4.02 13.94 2.46
C HIS A 185 -3.09 13.16 1.52
N ILE A 186 -3.66 12.38 0.60
CA ILE A 186 -2.93 11.61 -0.40
C ILE A 186 -2.26 12.55 -1.40
N ALA A 187 -3.02 13.52 -1.94
CA ALA A 187 -2.50 14.48 -2.91
C ALA A 187 -1.29 15.26 -2.35
N ARG A 188 -1.38 15.76 -1.12
CA ARG A 188 -0.28 16.46 -0.44
C ARG A 188 0.94 15.56 -0.21
N LEU A 189 0.74 14.28 0.11
CA LEU A 189 1.85 13.34 0.25
C LEU A 189 2.57 13.14 -1.09
N ILE A 190 1.82 12.88 -2.15
CA ILE A 190 2.37 12.67 -3.50
C ILE A 190 3.13 13.92 -3.95
N GLU A 191 2.58 15.12 -3.74
CA GLU A 191 3.25 16.38 -4.08
C GLU A 191 4.60 16.54 -3.36
N LYS A 192 4.67 16.26 -2.05
CA LYS A 192 5.91 16.34 -1.27
C LYS A 192 6.97 15.32 -1.69
N VAL A 193 6.55 14.15 -2.15
CA VAL A 193 7.46 13.05 -2.49
C VAL A 193 7.94 13.15 -3.93
N VAL A 194 7.02 13.41 -4.86
CA VAL A 194 7.29 13.41 -6.30
C VAL A 194 7.69 14.81 -6.78
N VAL A 195 6.91 15.85 -6.47
CA VAL A 195 7.09 17.18 -7.08
C VAL A 195 8.24 17.96 -6.45
N GLN A 196 8.33 17.96 -5.11
CA GLN A 196 9.45 18.63 -4.43
C GLN A 196 10.79 17.92 -4.65
N GLY A 197 10.78 16.68 -5.17
CA GLY A 197 11.97 15.96 -5.63
C GLY A 197 12.42 16.34 -7.05
N LEU A 198 11.52 16.86 -7.90
CA LEU A 198 11.84 17.25 -9.28
C LEU A 198 12.54 18.61 -9.37
N ALA A 199 12.36 19.49 -8.37
CA ALA A 199 13.02 20.81 -8.33
C ALA A 199 14.55 20.75 -8.16
N GLN A 200 15.12 19.58 -7.86
CA GLN A 200 16.56 19.35 -7.73
C GLN A 200 17.23 18.86 -9.04
N VAL A 201 16.46 18.69 -10.13
CA VAL A 201 16.97 18.33 -11.46
C VAL A 201 16.67 19.48 -12.43
N GLY A 202 17.31 20.63 -12.18
CA GLY A 202 17.36 21.75 -13.11
C GLY A 202 18.61 21.64 -13.98
N TYR A 203 18.41 21.73 -15.30
CA TYR A 203 19.43 21.84 -16.34
C TYR A 203 20.46 22.94 -16.06
#